data_AF-A0A450Y0X2-F1
#
_entry.id   AF-A0A450Y0X2-F1
#
_cell.length_a   1.000
_cell.length_b   1.000
_cell.length_c   1.000
_cell.angle_alpha   90.00
_cell.angle_beta   90.00
_cell.angle_gamma   90.00
#
_symmetry.space_group_name_H-M   'P 1'
#
loop_
_entity.id
_entity.type
_entity.pdbx_description
1 polymer ?
#
loop_
_entity_poly.entity_id
_entity_poly.type
_entity_poly.pdbx_seq_one_letter_code
_entity_poly.pdbx_strand_id
1 'polypeptide(L)'
;MINFVDAALILNGRMGTLSEFCISVEEGLPLSIITGTGGISDELTNIITIANKEFPSEISSGPSYKEQIDFLIEHTTSEHRYQIFRRQNDASP
;
A
#
# COMPACT_ATOMS: atom_id res chain seq x y z
N MET A 1 10.05 2.04 9.22
CA MET A 1 9.57 0.72 8.77
C MET A 1 9.63 0.59 7.25
N ILE A 2 9.19 1.62 6.53
CA ILE A 2 8.91 1.56 5.08
C ILE A 2 10.17 1.51 4.21
N ASN A 3 11.31 1.97 4.73
CA ASN A 3 12.60 1.92 4.01
C ASN A 3 13.17 0.50 3.79
N PHE A 4 12.56 -0.52 4.38
CA PHE A 4 13.02 -1.92 4.29
C PHE A 4 11.91 -2.85 3.81
N VAL A 5 10.89 -2.32 3.14
CA VAL A 5 9.82 -3.12 2.54
C VAL A 5 9.74 -2.82 1.05
N ASP A 6 9.42 -3.84 0.25
CA ASP A 6 9.24 -3.68 -1.20
C ASP A 6 7.76 -3.46 -1.59
N ALA A 7 6.83 -3.82 -0.70
CA ALA A 7 5.40 -3.68 -0.90
C ALA A 7 4.62 -3.70 0.44
N ALA A 8 3.34 -3.33 0.41
CA ALA A 8 2.47 -3.31 1.59
C ALA A 8 1.24 -4.22 1.42
N LEU A 9 1.02 -5.13 2.38
CA LEU A 9 -0.20 -5.93 2.49
C LEU A 9 -0.96 -5.50 3.75
N ILE A 10 -2.22 -5.10 3.59
CA ILE A 10 -3.06 -4.63 4.67
C ILE A 10 -4.12 -5.68 5.01
N LEU A 11 -4.24 -6.00 6.29
CA LEU A 11 -5.15 -7.01 6.83
C LEU A 11 -5.67 -6.57 8.19
N ASN A 12 -6.97 -6.66 8.40
CA ASN A 12 -7.65 -6.27 9.64
C ASN A 12 -7.22 -4.87 10.12
N GLY A 13 -6.95 -4.71 11.42
CA GLY A 13 -6.30 -3.54 11.99
C GLY A 13 -7.24 -2.50 12.59
N ARG A 14 -6.61 -1.47 13.15
CA ARG A 14 -7.23 -0.30 13.77
C ARG A 14 -6.53 0.97 13.26
N MET A 15 -6.62 2.09 13.99
CA MET A 15 -6.01 3.37 13.59
C MET A 15 -4.51 3.30 13.24
N GLY A 16 -3.73 2.44 13.91
CA GLY A 16 -2.31 2.24 13.55
C GLY A 16 -2.14 1.70 12.13
N THR A 17 -2.96 0.73 11.74
CA THR A 17 -2.97 0.16 10.39
C THR A 17 -3.40 1.19 9.34
N LEU A 18 -4.34 2.07 9.68
CA LEU A 18 -4.72 3.19 8.80
C LEU A 18 -3.54 4.13 8.56
N SER A 19 -2.80 4.46 9.63
CA SER A 19 -1.61 5.31 9.52
C SER A 19 -0.58 4.70 8.57
N GLU A 20 -0.30 3.40 8.69
CA GLU A 20 0.66 2.71 7.82
C GLU A 20 0.17 2.58 6.37
N PHE A 21 -1.14 2.38 6.17
CA PHE A 21 -1.75 2.44 4.84
C PHE A 21 -1.52 3.81 4.18
N CYS A 22 -1.78 4.91 4.91
CA CYS A 22 -1.59 6.26 4.37
C CYS A 22 -0.14 6.51 3.97
N ILE A 23 0.83 6.11 4.80
CA ILE A 23 2.24 6.32 4.47
C ILE A 23 2.65 5.44 3.27
N SER A 24 2.18 4.19 3.19
CA SER A 24 2.46 3.30 2.05
C SER A 24 1.93 3.88 0.72
N VAL A 25 0.77 4.53 0.77
CA VAL A 25 0.20 5.28 -0.36
C VAL A 25 1.08 6.48 -0.74
N GLU A 26 1.55 7.26 0.22
CA GLU A 26 2.37 8.45 -0.04
C GLU A 26 3.73 8.09 -0.64
N GLU A 27 4.34 7.00 -0.16
CA GLU A 27 5.60 6.47 -0.69
C GLU A 27 5.42 5.78 -2.06
N GLY A 28 4.17 5.54 -2.49
CA GLY A 28 3.87 4.89 -3.75
C GLY A 28 4.27 3.41 -3.79
N LEU A 29 4.19 2.72 -2.65
CA LEU A 29 4.41 1.28 -2.62
C LEU A 29 3.29 0.53 -3.34
N PRO A 30 3.59 -0.57 -4.05
CA PRO A 30 2.57 -1.55 -4.43
C PRO A 30 1.78 -1.98 -3.19
N LEU A 31 0.45 -1.88 -3.26
CA LEU A 31 -0.39 -2.05 -2.08
C LEU A 31 -1.55 -3.01 -2.36
N SER A 32 -1.78 -3.91 -1.41
CA SER A 32 -2.88 -4.86 -1.48
C SER A 32 -3.63 -4.95 -0.15
N ILE A 33 -4.95 -5.10 -0.21
CA ILE A 33 -5.84 -5.11 0.96
C ILE A 33 -6.63 -6.41 0.99
N ILE A 34 -6.50 -7.17 2.08
CA ILE A 34 -7.32 -8.34 2.33
C ILE A 34 -8.59 -7.93 3.08
N THR A 35 -9.74 -8.05 2.40
CA THR A 35 -11.06 -7.67 2.92
C THR A 35 -11.82 -8.87 3.50
N GLY A 36 -12.92 -8.59 4.20
CA GLY A 36 -13.76 -9.61 4.85
C GLY A 36 -13.14 -10.14 6.14
N THR A 37 -12.17 -9.42 6.70
CA THR A 37 -11.47 -9.83 7.93
C THR A 37 -11.83 -8.95 9.12
N GLY A 38 -12.69 -7.95 8.93
CA GLY A 38 -13.08 -6.95 9.92
C GLY A 38 -12.01 -5.88 10.13
N GLY A 39 -12.26 -4.94 11.04
CA GLY A 39 -11.32 -3.85 11.33
C GLY A 39 -11.23 -2.83 10.20
N ILE A 40 -10.15 -2.04 10.19
CA ILE A 40 -10.05 -0.90 9.26
C ILE A 40 -9.86 -1.33 7.80
N SER A 41 -9.27 -2.50 7.53
CA SER A 41 -9.03 -3.00 6.18
C SER A 41 -10.31 -3.06 5.32
N ASP A 42 -11.45 -3.39 5.93
CA ASP A 42 -12.73 -3.50 5.23
C ASP A 42 -13.30 -2.13 4.84
N GLU A 43 -12.87 -1.06 5.52
CA GLU A 43 -13.28 0.32 5.25
C GLU A 43 -12.33 1.07 4.32
N LEU A 44 -11.13 0.53 4.06
CA LEU A 44 -10.13 1.23 3.26
C LEU A 44 -10.60 1.51 1.82
N THR A 45 -11.35 0.60 1.21
CA THR A 45 -11.93 0.84 -0.14
C THR A 45 -12.88 2.05 -0.14
N ASN A 46 -13.65 2.24 0.93
CA ASN A 46 -14.53 3.40 1.08
C ASN A 46 -13.70 4.68 1.28
N ILE A 47 -12.66 4.62 2.12
CA ILE A 47 -11.75 5.75 2.38
C ILE A 47 -11.04 6.19 1.09
N ILE A 48 -10.53 5.23 0.30
CA ILE A 48 -9.90 5.45 -1.01
C ILE A 48 -10.86 6.18 -1.94
N THR A 49 -12.12 5.71 -2.01
CA THR A 49 -13.16 6.31 -2.85
C THR A 49 -13.46 7.75 -2.44
N ILE A 50 -13.61 8.00 -1.13
CA ILE A 50 -13.90 9.34 -0.59
C ILE A 50 -12.73 10.30 -0.81
N ALA A 51 -11.50 9.81 -0.64
CA ALA A 51 -10.31 10.62 -0.82
C ALA A 51 -10.18 11.14 -2.27
N ASN A 52 -10.82 10.47 -3.25
CA ASN A 52 -10.86 10.85 -4.67
C ASN A 52 -9.47 11.24 -5.22
N LYS A 53 -8.44 10.55 -4.74
CA LYS A 53 -7.04 10.83 -5.02
C LYS A 53 -6.56 9.89 -6.11
N GLU A 54 -5.86 10.42 -7.10
CA GLU A 54 -5.04 9.58 -7.98
C GLU A 54 -3.90 9.01 -7.14
N PHE A 55 -3.95 7.71 -6.90
CA PHE A 55 -2.91 7.03 -6.14
C PHE A 55 -1.69 6.86 -7.04
N PRO A 56 -0.48 7.19 -6.55
CA PRO A 56 0.75 6.97 -7.32
C PRO A 56 1.06 5.49 -7.53
N SER A 57 0.40 4.59 -6.78
CA SER A 57 0.57 3.15 -6.86
C SER A 57 -0.71 2.43 -7.25
N GLU A 58 -0.54 1.26 -7.87
CA GLU A 58 -1.63 0.33 -8.13
C GLU A 58 -2.06 -0.35 -6.82
N ILE A 59 -3.38 -0.35 -6.57
CA ILE A 59 -3.98 -0.91 -5.36
C ILE A 59 -4.91 -2.05 -5.75
N SER A 60 -4.69 -3.23 -5.17
CA SER A 60 -5.61 -4.37 -5.24
C SER A 60 -6.38 -4.55 -3.94
N SER A 61 -7.64 -4.98 -3.99
CA SER A 61 -8.41 -5.37 -2.81
C SER A 61 -9.30 -6.57 -3.06
N GLY A 62 -9.42 -7.45 -2.06
CA GLY A 62 -10.26 -8.63 -2.14
C GLY A 62 -10.07 -9.60 -0.97
N PRO A 63 -10.93 -10.62 -0.82
CA PRO A 63 -10.88 -11.52 0.32
C PRO A 63 -9.81 -12.63 0.19
N SER A 64 -9.30 -12.88 -1.02
CA SER A 64 -8.35 -13.96 -1.29
C SER A 64 -6.92 -13.52 -1.01
N TYR A 65 -6.31 -14.08 0.05
CA TYR A 65 -4.90 -13.82 0.36
C TYR A 65 -3.97 -14.19 -0.80
N LYS A 66 -4.32 -15.25 -1.56
CA LYS A 66 -3.49 -15.74 -2.65
C LYS A 66 -3.44 -14.71 -3.78
N GLU A 67 -4.60 -14.21 -4.20
CA GLU A 67 -4.69 -13.18 -5.25
C GLU A 67 -3.98 -11.90 -4.83
N GLN A 68 -4.13 -11.52 -3.55
CA GLN A 68 -3.48 -10.34 -3.00
C GLN A 68 -1.95 -10.48 -2.98
N ILE A 69 -1.42 -11.65 -2.62
CA ILE A 69 0.03 -11.91 -2.66
C ILE A 69 0.54 -11.99 -4.10
N ASP A 70 -0.16 -12.69 -4.99
CA ASP A 70 0.22 -12.82 -6.40
C ASP A 70 0.32 -11.43 -7.06
N PHE A 71 -0.66 -10.55 -6.80
CA PHE A 71 -0.62 -9.15 -7.23
C PHE A 71 0.65 -8.44 -6.73
N LEU A 72 0.97 -8.53 -5.43
CA LEU A 72 2.16 -7.86 -4.90
C LEU A 72 3.45 -8.39 -5.52
N ILE A 73 3.55 -9.69 -5.77
CA ILE A 73 4.72 -10.30 -6.42
C ILE A 73 4.89 -9.76 -7.84
N GLU A 74 3.80 -9.64 -8.61
CA GLU A 74 3.81 -9.13 -9.98
C GLU A 74 4.23 -7.65 -10.05
N HIS A 75 3.84 -6.86 -9.05
CA HIS A 75 4.04 -5.40 -9.05
C HIS A 75 5.26 -4.96 -8.24
N THR A 76 5.96 -5.89 -7.59
CA THR A 76 7.23 -5.62 -6.92
C THR A 76 8.39 -5.77 -7.91
N THR A 77 8.91 -4.65 -8.43
CA THR A 77 10.08 -4.64 -9.32
C THR A 77 11.29 -3.93 -8.68
N SER A 78 12.49 -4.28 -9.14
CA SER A 78 13.74 -3.67 -8.65
C SER A 78 13.85 -2.17 -8.95
N GLU A 79 13.19 -1.70 -10.02
CA GLU A 79 13.12 -0.30 -10.44
C GLU A 79 12.37 0.59 -9.42
N HIS A 80 11.35 0.05 -8.75
CA HIS A 80 10.58 0.79 -7.73
C HIS A 80 11.47 1.22 -6.55
N ARG A 81 12.39 0.35 -6.10
CA ARG A 81 13.38 0.71 -5.07
C ARG A 81 14.26 1.88 -5.48
N TYR A 82 14.69 1.94 -6.74
CA TYR A 82 15.57 3.00 -7.22
C TYR A 82 14.84 4.35 -7.23
N GLN A 83 13.57 4.38 -7.62
CA GLN A 83 12.77 5.61 -7.65
C GLN A 83 12.41 6.12 -6.24
N ILE A 84 12.06 5.23 -5.31
CA ILE A 84 11.81 5.59 -3.91
C ILE A 84 13.10 6.14 -3.30
N PHE A 85 14.24 5.48 -3.51
CA PHE A 85 15.53 5.94 -3.01
C PHE A 85 15.97 7.28 -3.62
N ARG A 86 15.71 7.54 -4.91
CA ARG A 86 15.97 8.84 -5.54
C ARG A 86 15.08 9.95 -4.98
N ARG A 87 13.76 9.72 -4.87
CA ARG A 87 12.82 10.73 -4.36
C ARG A 87 13.17 11.20 -2.96
N GLN A 88 13.60 10.30 -2.07
CA GLN A 88 13.98 10.67 -0.71
C GLN A 88 15.30 11.45 -0.65
N ASN A 89 16.27 11.15 -1.52
CA ASN A 89 17.53 11.90 -1.58
C ASN A 89 17.38 13.26 -2.29
N ASP A 90 16.51 13.36 -3.29
CA ASP A 90 16.21 14.62 -4.00
C ASP A 90 15.30 15.55 -3.17
N ALA A 91 14.66 15.06 -2.10
CA ALA A 91 13.81 15.84 -1.17
C ALA A 91 14.56 16.37 0.08
N SER A 92 15.87 16.13 0.19
CA SER A 92 16.71 16.73 1.23
C SER A 92 17.41 17.99 0.67
N PRO A 93 17.32 19.15 1.34
CA PRO A 93 17.96 20.40 0.90
C PRO A 93 19.50 20.35 0.99
#